data_AF-F7R2X6-F1
#
_entry.id   AF-F7R2X6-F1
#
_cell.length_a   1.000
_cell.length_b   1.000
_cell.length_c   1.000
_cell.angle_alpha   90.00
_cell.angle_beta   90.00
_cell.angle_gamma   90.00
#
_symmetry.space_group_name_H-M   'P 1'
#
loop_
_entity.id
_entity.type
_entity.pdbx_description
1 polymer ?
#
loop_
_entity_poly.entity_id
_entity_poly.type
_entity_poly.pdbx_seq_one_letter_code
_entity_poly.pdbx_strand_id
1 'polypeptide(L)' 'MVSEARKRANEKWNEANKEKMKVYRYRSQAKKFIKDFATKEDLEDLEEMIKIRYEKMNDTK' A
#
# COMPACT_ATOMS: atom_id res chain seq x y z
N MET A 1 20.35 -0.13 16.91
CA MET A 1 20.46 -1.41 16.17
C MET A 1 19.40 -2.36 16.71
N VAL A 2 18.62 -3.02 15.86
CA VAL A 2 17.62 -4.00 16.31
C VAL A 2 18.36 -5.28 16.72
N SER A 3 18.08 -5.84 17.89
CA SER A 3 18.73 -7.09 18.33
C SER A 3 18.34 -8.25 17.42
N GLU A 4 19.23 -9.24 17.26
CA GLU A 4 18.98 -10.44 16.45
C GLU A 4 17.71 -11.19 16.91
N ALA A 5 17.43 -11.19 18.22
CA ALA A 5 16.20 -11.75 18.78
C ALA A 5 14.95 -11.02 18.28
N ARG A 6 14.97 -9.67 18.25
CA ARG A 6 13.86 -8.86 17.73
C ARG A 6 13.72 -8.99 16.22
N LYS A 7 14.82 -9.19 15.50
CA LYS A 7 14.83 -9.43 14.06
C LYS A 7 14.11 -10.74 13.70
N ARG A 8 14.45 -11.84 14.39
CA ARG A 8 13.77 -13.16 14.23
C ARG A 8 12.29 -13.11 14.61
N ALA A 9 11.95 -12.39 15.68
CA ALA A 9 10.55 -12.20 16.08
C ALA A 9 9.76 -11.42 15.03
N ASN A 10 10.34 -10.35 14.47
CA ASN A 10 9.73 -9.59 13.38
C ASN A 10 9.59 -10.42 12.11
N GLU A 11 10.59 -11.23 11.76
CA GLU A 11 10.52 -12.14 10.61
C GLU A 11 9.37 -13.15 10.76
N LYS A 12 9.26 -13.82 11.91
CA LYS A 12 8.17 -14.77 12.17
C LYS A 12 6.80 -14.11 12.09
N TRP A 13 6.66 -12.91 12.65
CA TRP A 13 5.41 -12.16 12.58
C TRP A 13 5.11 -11.69 11.14
N ASN A 14 6.11 -11.22 10.41
CA ASN A 14 5.99 -10.82 9.02
C ASN A 14 5.59 -11.99 8.13
N GLU A 15 6.10 -13.20 8.39
CA GLU A 15 5.71 -14.40 7.66
C GLU A 15 4.26 -14.79 7.89
N ALA A 16 3.81 -14.76 9.15
CA ALA A 16 2.41 -15.02 9.48
C ALA A 16 1.44 -13.94 8.96
N ASN A 17 1.95 -12.73 8.67
CA ASN A 17 1.16 -11.58 8.22
C ASN A 17 1.57 -11.10 6.81
N LYS A 18 2.09 -12.00 5.97
CA LYS A 18 2.62 -11.70 4.63
C LYS A 18 1.67 -10.83 3.79
N GLU A 19 0.38 -11.13 3.81
CA GLU A 19 -0.64 -10.40 3.06
C GLU A 19 -0.87 -8.98 3.60
N LYS A 20 -1.00 -8.82 4.91
CA LYS A 20 -1.15 -7.49 5.54
C LYS A 20 0.08 -6.62 5.27
N MET A 21 1.27 -7.21 5.35
CA MET A 21 2.53 -6.53 5.05
C MET A 21 2.65 -6.16 3.56
N LYS A 22 2.08 -6.97 2.67
CA LYS A 22 1.99 -6.65 1.24
C LYS A 22 1.13 -5.40 1.02
N VAL A 23 -0.05 -5.33 1.65
CA VAL A 23 -0.93 -4.14 1.61
C VAL A 23 -0.23 -2.90 2.16
N TYR A 24 0.46 -3.01 3.31
CA TYR A 24 1.19 -1.87 3.87
C TYR A 24 2.31 -1.37 2.96
N ARG A 25 3.06 -2.28 2.33
CA ARG A 25 4.10 -1.92 1.37
C ARG A 25 3.51 -1.20 0.16
N TYR A 26 2.42 -1.69 -0.42
CA TYR A 26 1.77 -1.00 -1.53
C TYR A 26 1.24 0.37 -1.14
N ARG A 27 0.57 0.47 0.01
CA ARG A 27 0.07 1.75 0.51
C ARG A 27 1.20 2.77 0.72
N SER A 28 2.32 2.34 1.29
CA SER A 28 3.47 3.23 1.50
C SER A 28 4.11 3.66 0.19
N GLN A 29 4.24 2.75 -0.77
CA GLN A 29 4.80 3.04 -2.08
C GLN A 29 3.91 3.99 -2.87
N ALA A 30 2.59 3.76 -2.89
CA ALA A 30 1.63 4.64 -3.54
C ALA A 30 1.70 6.06 -2.98
N LYS A 31 1.76 6.21 -1.65
CA LYS A 31 1.92 7.52 -1.00
C LYS A 31 3.21 8.22 -1.43
N LYS A 32 4.33 7.49 -1.48
CA LYS A 32 5.62 8.04 -1.89
C LYS A 32 5.60 8.45 -3.37
N PHE A 33 5.02 7.61 -4.22
CA PHE A 33 4.88 7.88 -5.64
C PHE A 33 4.09 9.16 -5.90
N ILE A 34 2.87 9.26 -5.35
CA ILE A 34 2.00 10.44 -5.49
C ILE A 34 2.69 11.71 -4.98
N LYS A 35 3.44 11.60 -3.88
CA LYS A 35 4.05 12.77 -3.24
C LYS A 35 5.31 13.26 -3.95
N ASP A 36 6.19 12.35 -4.33
CA ASP A 36 7.57 12.68 -4.69
C ASP A 36 7.91 12.43 -6.18
N PHE A 37 7.09 11.68 -6.92
CA PHE A 37 7.43 11.21 -8.26
C PHE A 37 6.36 11.40 -9.33
N ALA A 38 5.07 11.42 -8.96
CA ALA A 38 3.97 11.44 -9.92
C ALA A 38 3.97 12.72 -10.76
N THR A 39 3.76 12.56 -12.06
CA THR A 39 3.48 13.66 -12.98
C THR A 39 2.02 14.06 -12.91
N LYS A 40 1.64 15.15 -13.58
CA LYS A 40 0.25 15.58 -13.65
C LYS A 40 -0.66 14.50 -14.26
N GLU A 41 -0.23 13.89 -15.35
CA GLU A 41 -0.96 12.81 -16.03
C GLU A 41 -1.11 11.59 -15.12
N ASP A 42 -0.05 11.19 -14.40
CA ASP A 42 -0.14 10.10 -13.42
C ASP A 42 -1.19 10.38 -12.33
N LEU A 43 -1.29 11.63 -11.87
CA LEU A 43 -2.25 12.01 -10.83
C LEU A 43 -3.70 11.98 -11.36
N GLU A 44 -3.92 12.42 -12.59
CA GLU A 44 -5.24 12.39 -13.25
C GLU A 44 -5.70 10.94 -13.46
N ASP A 45 -4.81 10.05 -13.95
CA ASP A 45 -5.11 8.63 -14.12
C ASP A 45 -5.42 7.95 -12.78
N LEU A 46 -4.63 8.24 -11.74
CA LEU A 46 -4.86 7.70 -10.39
C LEU A 46 -6.19 8.17 -9.80
N GLU A 47 -6.59 9.43 -10.04
CA GLU A 47 -7.87 9.97 -9.60
C GLU A 47 -9.04 9.23 -10.26
N GLU A 48 -8.98 8.99 -11.57
CA GLU A 48 -10.00 8.22 -12.29
C GLU A 48 -10.10 6.78 -11.75
N MET A 49 -8.96 6.12 -11.54
CA MET A 49 -8.92 4.78 -10.96
C MET A 49 -9.55 4.72 -9.57
N ILE A 50 -9.32 5.74 -8.73
CA ILE A 50 -9.90 5.85 -7.39
C ILE A 50 -11.41 6.02 -7.49
N LYS A 51 -11.90 6.87 -8.40
CA LYS A 51 -13.32 7.09 -8.64
C LYS A 51 -14.04 5.80 -9.03
N ILE A 52 -13.54 5.09 -10.05
CA ILE A 52 -14.10 3.80 -10.50
C ILE A 52 -14.12 2.77 -9.35
N ARG A 53 -13.09 2.77 -8.50
CA ARG A 53 -13.01 1.86 -7.35
C ARG A 53 -14.12 2.14 -6.32
N TYR A 54 -14.44 3.41 -6.06
CA TYR A 54 -15.52 3.79 -5.16
C TYR A 54 -16.90 3.49 -5.74
N GLU A 55 -17.11 3.76 -7.03
CA GLU A 55 -18.35 3.41 -7.73
C GLU A 55 -18.65 1.92 -7.57
N LYS A 56 -17.67 1.05 -7.88
CA LYS A 56 -17.80 -0.40 -7.68
C LYS A 56 -18.08 -0.82 -6.23
N MET A 57 -17.64 -0.05 -5.23
CA MET A 57 -17.97 -0.34 -3.82
C MET A 57 -19.40 0.02 -3.48
N ASN A 58 -19.90 1.11 -4.06
CA ASN A 58 -21.25 1.61 -3.81
C ASN A 58 -22.29 0.78 -4.57
N ASP A 59 -21.96 0.25 -5.75
CA ASP A 59 -22.83 -0.61 -6.56
C ASP A 59 -23.04 -2.01 -5.95
N THR A 60 -22.20 -2.43 -5.00
CA THR A 60 -22.35 -3.72 -4.31
C THR A 60 -23.31 -3.63 -3.11
N LYS A 61 -24.15 -2.58 -3.04
CA LYS A 61 -24.99 -2.27 -1.88
C LYS A 61 -26.48 -2.22 -2.22
#